data_AF-W2PIW3-F1
#
_entry.id   AF-W2PIW3-F1
#
_cell.length_a   1.000
_cell.length_b   1.000
_cell.length_c   1.000
_cell.angle_alpha   90.00
_cell.angle_beta   90.00
_cell.angle_gamma   90.00
#
_symmetry.space_group_name_H-M   'P 1'
#
loop_
_entity.id
_entity.type
_entity.pdbx_description
1 polymer ?
#
loop_
_entity_poly.entity_id
_entity_poly.type
_entity_poly.pdbx_seq_one_letter_code
_entity_poly.pdbx_strand_id
1 'polypeptide(L)'
;MSMSSRHQREMITRFPELLSVDCTHKTNRYNYQLSTLMAIDDKGRGQPVQHSLLERNADWRMSRALDHLFRMDPDIGEKVQVLMVE
;
A
#
# COMPACT_ATOMS: atom_id res chain seq x y z
N MET A 1 -11.66 -0.71 -1.40
CA MET A 1 -11.40 -1.57 -2.58
C MET A 1 -9.94 -1.42 -2.94
N SER A 2 -9.21 -2.51 -3.19
CA SER A 2 -7.77 -2.49 -3.48
C SER A 2 -7.48 -3.09 -4.85
N MET A 3 -6.50 -2.53 -5.55
CA MET A 3 -6.08 -2.98 -6.87
C MET A 3 -4.55 -3.03 -6.95
N SER A 4 -4.04 -4.16 -7.45
CA SER A 4 -2.62 -4.36 -7.79
C SER A 4 -2.53 -5.22 -9.05
N SER A 5 -1.77 -4.74 -10.03
CA SER A 5 -1.40 -5.52 -11.22
C SER A 5 -0.42 -6.64 -10.86
N ARG A 6 -0.17 -7.57 -11.79
CA ARG A 6 0.83 -8.62 -11.59
C ARG A 6 2.22 -8.05 -11.34
N HIS A 7 2.65 -7.08 -12.15
CA HIS A 7 3.94 -6.39 -12.01
C HIS A 7 4.11 -5.78 -10.62
N GLN A 8 3.07 -5.14 -10.11
CA GLN A 8 3.09 -4.51 -8.79
C GLN A 8 3.29 -5.52 -7.65
N ARG A 9 2.72 -6.73 -7.79
CA ARG A 9 2.92 -7.81 -6.81
C ARG A 9 4.35 -8.35 -6.86
N GLU A 10 4.88 -8.54 -8.06
CA GLU A 10 6.26 -8.99 -8.24
C GLU A 10 7.26 -7.98 -7.65
N MET A 11 6.96 -6.67 -7.72
CA MET A 11 7.79 -5.62 -7.14
C MET A 11 7.89 -5.71 -5.61
N ILE A 12 6.77 -5.89 -4.90
CA ILE A 12 6.82 -5.97 -3.43
C ILE A 12 7.47 -7.27 -2.95
N THR A 13 7.31 -8.39 -3.67
CA THR A 13 7.99 -9.65 -3.34
C THR A 13 9.50 -9.53 -3.58
N ARG A 14 9.91 -8.78 -4.61
CA ARG A 14 11.33 -8.60 -4.97
C ARG A 14 12.05 -7.59 -4.09
N PHE A 15 11.35 -6.55 -3.66
CA PHE A 15 11.88 -5.45 -2.86
C PHE A 15 10.99 -5.22 -1.62
N PRO A 16 11.06 -6.13 -0.63
CA PRO A 16 10.23 -6.06 0.57
C PRO A 16 10.89 -5.23 1.67
N GLU A 17 11.85 -4.35 1.40
CA GLU A 17 12.62 -3.67 2.44
C GLU A 17 11.77 -2.66 3.21
N LEU A 18 11.09 -1.77 2.48
CA LEU A 18 10.29 -0.70 3.05
C LEU A 18 9.02 -0.47 2.23
N LEU A 19 7.88 -0.45 2.91
CA LEU A 19 6.58 -0.10 2.33
C LEU A 19 6.13 1.25 2.89
N SER A 20 6.15 2.26 2.02
CA SER A 20 5.58 3.57 2.31
C SER A 20 4.10 3.59 2.01
N VAL A 21 3.30 4.10 2.95
CA VAL A 21 1.85 4.24 2.80
C VAL A 21 1.49 5.71 2.89
N ASP A 22 0.95 6.26 1.81
CA ASP A 22 0.45 7.63 1.73
C ASP A 22 -1.06 7.63 1.48
N CYS A 23 -1.77 8.63 2.03
CA CYS A 23 -3.20 8.80 1.82
C CYS A 23 -3.51 10.18 1.23
N THR A 24 -3.85 10.22 -0.06
CA THR A 24 -4.30 11.46 -0.70
C THR A 24 -5.79 11.72 -0.44
N HIS A 25 -6.09 12.89 0.13
CA HIS A 25 -7.45 13.35 0.39
C HIS A 25 -8.05 14.14 -0.78
N LYS A 26 -9.39 14.31 -0.76
CA LYS A 26 -10.15 15.15 -1.72
C LYS A 26 -9.97 14.72 -3.18
N THR A 27 -9.76 13.44 -3.45
CA THR A 27 -9.53 12.90 -4.81
C THR A 27 -10.81 12.73 -5.62
N ASN A 28 -11.99 12.80 -4.99
CA ASN A 28 -13.28 12.58 -5.63
C ASN A 28 -14.42 13.29 -4.88
N ARG A 29 -15.57 13.46 -5.54
CA ARG A 29 -16.78 14.12 -5.00
C ARG A 29 -17.40 13.44 -3.78
N TYR A 30 -17.04 12.19 -3.52
CA TYR A 30 -17.58 11.37 -2.43
C TYR A 30 -16.65 11.32 -1.21
N ASN A 31 -15.54 12.09 -1.23
CA ASN A 31 -14.57 12.16 -0.15
C ASN A 31 -13.90 10.81 0.20
N TYR A 32 -13.84 9.84 -0.73
CA TYR A 32 -12.93 8.71 -0.53
C TYR A 32 -11.49 9.19 -0.56
N GLN A 33 -10.65 8.54 0.23
CA GLN A 33 -9.22 8.74 0.27
C GLN A 33 -8.56 7.72 -0.66
N LEU A 34 -7.57 8.15 -1.43
CA LEU A 34 -6.74 7.24 -2.21
C LEU A 34 -5.50 6.91 -1.40
N SER A 35 -5.42 5.68 -0.90
CA SER A 35 -4.23 5.15 -0.26
C SER A 35 -3.33 4.51 -1.31
N THR A 36 -2.08 4.96 -1.36
CA THR A 36 -1.05 4.40 -2.24
C THR A 36 0.00 3.73 -1.38
N LEU A 37 0.20 2.43 -1.62
CA LEU A 37 1.25 1.63 -1.00
C LEU A 37 2.39 1.56 -2.01
N MET A 38 3.58 1.96 -1.59
CA MET A 38 4.77 2.09 -2.42
C MET A 38 5.91 1.26 -1.81
N ALA A 39 6.45 0.32 -2.57
CA ALA A 39 7.68 -0.37 -2.19
C ALA A 39 8.86 0.56 -2.47
N ILE A 40 9.77 0.67 -1.51
CA ILE A 40 11.01 1.45 -1.60
C ILE A 40 12.17 0.46 -1.50
N ASP A 41 13.00 0.43 -2.55
CA ASP A 41 14.17 -0.46 -2.61
C ASP A 41 15.35 0.04 -1.75
N ASP A 42 16.39 -0.78 -1.67
CA ASP A 42 17.66 -0.50 -0.98
C ASP A 42 18.38 0.78 -1.44
N LYS A 43 18.03 1.30 -2.62
CA LYS A 43 18.57 2.53 -3.23
C LYS A 43 17.65 3.72 -3.04
N GLY A 44 16.55 3.57 -2.28
CA GLY A 44 15.57 4.62 -2.02
C GLY A 44 14.63 4.90 -3.19
N ARG A 45 14.54 4.01 -4.18
CA ARG A 45 13.63 4.18 -5.33
C ARG A 45 12.27 3.61 -4.98
N GLY A 46 11.24 4.44 -5.11
CA GLY A 46 9.86 4.07 -4.84
C GLY A 46 9.11 3.60 -6.09
N GLN A 47 8.34 2.52 -5.99
CA GLN A 47 7.35 2.10 -6.99
C GLN A 47 6.00 1.78 -6.34
N PRO A 48 4.87 2.33 -6.82
CA PRO A 48 3.54 1.97 -6.32
C PRO A 48 3.23 0.48 -6.55
N VAL A 49 2.87 -0.23 -5.49
CA VAL A 49 2.56 -1.67 -5.51
C VAL A 49 1.09 -1.99 -5.22
N GLN A 50 0.34 -1.04 -4.66
CA GLN A 50 -1.11 -1.15 -4.52
C GLN A 50 -1.75 0.23 -4.44
N HIS A 51 -2.95 0.34 -5.00
CA HIS A 51 -3.84 1.47 -4.75
C HIS A 51 -5.12 0.99 -4.09
N SER A 52 -5.56 1.71 -3.06
CA SER A 52 -6.74 1.39 -2.28
C SER A 52 -7.64 2.61 -2.09
N LEU A 53 -8.92 2.49 -2.47
CA LEU A 53 -9.93 3.48 -2.12
C LEU A 53 -10.47 3.19 -0.72
N LEU A 54 -10.29 4.15 0.19
CA LEU A 54 -10.69 4.09 1.59
C LEU A 54 -11.80 5.12 1.87
N GLU A 55 -12.76 4.80 2.74
CA GLU A 55 -13.72 5.80 3.22
C GLU A 55 -13.08 6.64 4.32
N ARG A 56 -13.54 7.88 4.42
CA ARG A 56 -13.06 8.85 5.41
C ARG A 56 -13.43 8.40 6.85
N ASN A 57 -12.48 8.58 7.79
CA ASN A 57 -12.61 8.40 9.25
C ASN A 57 -12.61 6.95 9.80
N ALA A 58 -11.75 6.07 9.32
CA ALA A 58 -11.68 4.70 9.84
C ALA A 58 -10.24 4.18 9.89
N ASP A 59 -9.60 4.28 11.06
CA ASP A 59 -8.25 3.73 11.32
C ASP A 59 -8.16 2.24 10.94
N TRP A 60 -9.25 1.49 11.11
CA TRP A 60 -9.37 0.07 10.75
C TRP A 60 -9.35 -0.24 9.24
N ARG A 61 -9.29 0.76 8.34
CA ARG A 61 -9.29 0.53 6.89
C ARG A 61 -7.90 0.49 6.27
N MET A 62 -6.90 1.11 6.88
CA MET A 62 -5.51 0.94 6.43
C MET A 62 -5.04 -0.49 6.66
N SER A 63 -5.41 -1.10 7.79
CA SER A 63 -5.16 -2.52 8.02
C SER A 63 -5.80 -3.38 6.91
N ARG A 64 -7.01 -3.06 6.43
CA ARG A 64 -7.60 -3.76 5.28
C ARG A 64 -6.82 -3.61 3.98
N ALA A 65 -6.18 -2.46 3.75
CA ALA A 65 -5.32 -2.27 2.58
C ALA A 65 -4.07 -3.16 2.69
N LEU A 66 -3.45 -3.19 3.86
CA LEU A 66 -2.30 -4.06 4.15
C LEU A 66 -2.69 -5.55 4.11
N ASP A 67 -3.83 -5.94 4.68
CA ASP A 67 -4.35 -7.32 4.63
C ASP A 67 -4.53 -7.80 3.19
N HIS A 68 -4.98 -6.91 2.29
CA HIS A 68 -5.12 -7.25 0.88
C HIS A 68 -3.77 -7.48 0.21
N LEU A 69 -2.74 -6.69 0.57
CA LEU A 69 -1.38 -6.87 0.09
C LEU A 69 -0.77 -8.18 0.63
N PHE A 70 -0.89 -8.43 1.94
CA PHE A 70 -0.32 -9.61 2.60
C PHE A 70 -1.03 -10.91 2.22
N ARG A 71 -2.30 -10.87 1.81
CA ARG A 71 -2.97 -12.04 1.22
C ARG A 71 -2.34 -12.50 -0.09
N MET A 72 -1.59 -11.65 -0.79
CA MET A 72 -0.95 -12.01 -2.05
C MET A 72 0.30 -12.85 -1.83
N ASP A 73 0.99 -12.64 -0.71
CA ASP A 73 2.14 -13.40 -0.27
C ASP A 73 2.23 -13.27 1.27
N PRO A 74 1.91 -14.35 2.02
CA PRO A 74 1.85 -14.34 3.47
C PRO A 74 3.17 -13.92 4.13
N ASP A 75 4.30 -14.20 3.47
CA ASP A 75 5.61 -13.94 4.04
C ASP A 75 6.00 -12.46 3.95
N ILE A 76 5.33 -11.65 3.10
CA ILE A 76 5.64 -10.22 2.96
C ILE A 76 5.45 -9.50 4.28
N GLY A 77 4.41 -9.86 5.05
CA GLY A 77 4.11 -9.21 6.33
C GLY A 77 5.23 -9.36 7.36
N GLU A 78 6.05 -10.41 7.27
CA GLU A 78 7.21 -10.62 8.14
C GLU A 78 8.49 -9.95 7.60
N LYS A 79 8.55 -9.68 6.30
CA LYS A 79 9.73 -9.14 5.62
C LYS A 79 9.74 -7.62 5.54
N VAL A 80 8.57 -6.99 5.49
CA VAL A 80 8.44 -5.57 5.16
C VAL A 80 8.28 -4.66 6.36
N GLN A 81 9.06 -3.58 6.40
CA GLN A 81 8.84 -2.48 7.33
C GLN A 81 7.81 -1.52 6.74
N VAL A 82 6.79 -1.16 7.52
CA VAL A 82 5.75 -0.24 7.07
C VAL A 82 6.00 1.14 7.65
N LEU A 83 6.11 2.15 6.79
CA LEU A 83 6.18 3.56 7.16
C LEU A 83 4.94 4.28 6.66
N MET A 84 4.23 4.94 7.56
CA MET A 84 3.13 5.82 7.21
C MET A 84 3.68 7.23 6.96
N VAL A 85 3.35 7.80 5.81
CA VAL A 85 3.74 9.16 5.41
C VAL A 85 2.44 9.95 5.26
N GLU A 86 2.26 10.98 6.10
CA GLU A 86 1.12 11.91 6.07
C GLU A 86 1.41 13.14 5.21
#